data_AF-A0A6G3ZGK8-F1
#
_entry.id   AF-A0A6G3ZGK8-F1
#
_cell.length_a   1.000
_cell.length_b   1.000
_cell.length_c   1.000
_cell.angle_alpha   90.00
_cell.angle_beta   90.00
_cell.angle_gamma   90.00
#
_symmetry.space_group_name_H-M   'P 1'
#
loop_
_entity.id
_entity.type
_entity.pdbx_description
1 polymer ?
#
loop_
_entity_poly.entity_id
_entity_poly.type
_entity_poly.pdbx_seq_one_letter_code
_entity_poly.pdbx_strand_id
1 'polypeptide(L)'
;MATREMNQLRSELDQSGAQTALVRGTYAPPRPPETVTVEPGVVATVGPAGRSAPLYVTAEATSGRTIRRYDGRNAGAAADRAAELAAERDPRAVWLCERGQIRSWWGVGIADLLERRLATAARRADARLVVWTDDGDESVAAVEDDEAVEDRYDVVVGP
;
A
#
# COMPACT_ATOMS: atom_id res chain seq x y z
N MET A 1 0.66 -16.37 -15.00
CA MET A 1 0.27 -15.07 -14.44
C MET A 1 0.03 -14.13 -15.61
N ALA A 2 -1.10 -13.42 -15.61
CA ALA A 2 -1.49 -12.58 -16.73
C ALA A 2 -1.00 -11.15 -16.49
N THR A 3 -0.15 -10.65 -17.40
CA THR A 3 0.42 -9.30 -17.41
C THR A 3 -0.67 -8.27 -17.73
N ARG A 4 -0.80 -7.18 -16.96
CA ARG A 4 -1.85 -6.16 -17.17
C ARG A 4 -1.36 -4.72 -17.01
N GLU A 5 -1.93 -3.83 -17.83
CA GLU A 5 -1.78 -2.38 -17.73
C GLU A 5 -2.65 -1.78 -16.61
N MET A 6 -2.24 -0.65 -16.04
CA MET A 6 -2.92 0.01 -14.91
C MET A 6 -4.37 0.42 -15.17
N ASN A 7 -4.70 0.88 -16.39
CA ASN A 7 -6.08 1.25 -16.72
C ASN A 7 -7.00 0.02 -16.78
N GLN A 8 -6.49 -1.12 -17.24
CA GLN A 8 -7.22 -2.38 -17.25
C GLN A 8 -7.41 -2.89 -15.82
N LEU A 9 -6.37 -2.79 -15.00
CA LEU A 9 -6.38 -3.15 -13.59
C LEU A 9 -7.44 -2.37 -12.80
N ARG A 10 -7.53 -1.05 -13.01
CA ARG A 10 -8.58 -0.21 -12.41
C ARG A 10 -9.97 -0.66 -12.85
N SER A 11 -10.16 -0.86 -14.16
CA SER A 11 -11.46 -1.27 -14.71
C SER A 11 -11.93 -2.62 -14.15
N GLU A 12 -11.03 -3.60 -14.04
CA GLU A 12 -11.37 -4.91 -13.48
C GLU A 12 -11.65 -4.86 -11.98
N LEU A 13 -10.87 -4.09 -11.21
CA LEU A 13 -11.14 -3.92 -9.78
C LEU A 13 -12.52 -3.30 -9.57
N ASP A 14 -12.87 -2.28 -10.35
CA ASP A 14 -14.19 -1.65 -10.30
C ASP A 14 -15.32 -2.61 -10.73
N GLN A 15 -15.10 -3.41 -11.78
CA GLN A 15 -16.08 -4.41 -12.23
C GLN A 15 -16.24 -5.58 -11.25
N SER A 16 -15.17 -5.98 -10.56
CA SER A 16 -15.19 -7.11 -9.63
C SER A 16 -15.99 -6.82 -8.36
N GLY A 17 -16.20 -5.54 -8.03
CA GLY A 17 -16.81 -5.11 -6.77
C GLY A 17 -16.00 -5.47 -5.53
N ALA A 18 -14.75 -5.95 -5.70
CA ALA A 18 -13.96 -6.45 -4.60
C ALA A 18 -13.52 -5.35 -3.65
N GLN A 19 -13.62 -5.65 -2.36
CA GLN A 19 -13.25 -4.72 -1.30
C GLN A 19 -11.77 -4.74 -0.96
N THR A 20 -11.03 -5.77 -1.39
CA THR A 20 -9.58 -5.88 -1.16
C THR A 20 -8.85 -6.33 -2.43
N ALA A 21 -7.74 -5.67 -2.74
CA ALA A 21 -6.84 -6.02 -3.83
C ALA A 21 -5.39 -6.07 -3.34
N LEU A 22 -4.68 -7.15 -3.65
CA LEU A 22 -3.22 -7.21 -3.57
C LEU A 22 -2.66 -6.95 -4.96
N VAL A 23 -1.83 -5.92 -5.09
CA VAL A 23 -1.14 -5.52 -6.32
C VAL A 23 0.35 -5.79 -6.13
N ARG A 24 0.96 -6.49 -7.07
CA ARG A 24 2.41 -6.71 -7.14
C ARG A 24 2.96 -6.06 -8.38
N GLY A 25 4.12 -5.42 -8.30
CA GLY A 25 4.79 -4.85 -9.46
C GLY A 25 6.03 -4.05 -9.09
N THR A 26 6.93 -3.87 -10.04
CA THR A 26 8.25 -3.25 -9.86
C THR A 26 8.18 -1.78 -9.41
N TYR A 27 7.15 -1.06 -9.84
CA TYR A 27 6.94 0.34 -9.48
C TYR A 27 5.61 0.52 -8.76
N ALA A 28 5.60 1.41 -7.78
CA ALA A 28 4.37 1.76 -7.07
C ALA A 28 3.31 2.25 -8.08
N PRO A 29 2.12 1.63 -8.12
CA PRO A 29 1.09 2.00 -9.08
C PRO A 29 0.64 3.45 -8.87
N PRO A 30 0.31 4.18 -9.94
CA PRO A 30 -0.17 5.55 -9.83
C PRO A 30 -1.46 5.56 -9.00
N ARG A 31 -1.39 6.29 -7.89
CA ARG A 31 -2.46 6.37 -6.90
C ARG A 31 -3.64 7.16 -7.50
N PRO A 32 -4.88 6.66 -7.38
CA PRO A 32 -6.04 7.48 -7.67
C PRO A 32 -6.11 8.63 -6.65
N PRO A 33 -6.74 9.76 -7.01
CA PRO A 33 -6.99 10.84 -6.06
C PRO A 33 -7.90 10.36 -4.92
N GLU A 34 -7.95 11.11 -3.83
CA GLU A 34 -8.82 10.82 -2.67
C GLU A 34 -8.46 9.48 -2.01
N THR A 35 -7.17 9.26 -1.75
CA THR A 35 -6.67 8.06 -1.08
C THR A 35 -6.03 8.37 0.26
N VAL A 36 -6.14 7.41 1.19
CA VAL A 36 -5.34 7.36 2.42
C VAL A 36 -4.24 6.34 2.22
N THR A 37 -2.99 6.71 2.47
CA THR A 37 -1.83 5.83 2.27
C THR A 37 -1.10 5.59 3.59
N VAL A 38 -0.69 4.35 3.80
CA VAL A 38 0.30 3.94 4.80
C VAL A 38 1.52 3.40 4.06
N GLU A 39 2.68 4.00 4.26
CA GLU A 39 3.94 3.61 3.62
C GLU A 39 5.10 3.63 4.63
N PRO A 40 6.11 2.76 4.49
CA PRO A 40 7.34 2.86 5.24
C PRO A 40 8.20 4.02 4.70
N GLY A 41 8.92 4.69 5.58
CA GLY A 41 9.92 5.67 5.20
C GLY A 41 11.13 5.02 4.55
N VAL A 42 11.84 5.75 3.70
CA VAL A 42 12.96 5.20 2.92
C VAL A 42 14.21 4.87 3.74
N VAL A 43 14.32 5.44 4.94
CA VAL A 43 15.48 5.22 5.84
C VAL A 43 15.08 4.35 7.02
N ALA A 44 15.71 3.18 7.11
CA ALA A 44 15.59 2.30 8.26
C ALA A 44 16.69 2.56 9.29
N THR A 45 16.34 2.43 10.56
CA THR A 45 17.27 2.31 11.67
C THR A 45 17.45 0.84 12.02
N VAL A 46 18.68 0.43 12.28
CA VAL A 46 19.01 -0.90 12.76
C VAL A 46 19.32 -0.81 14.25
N GLY A 47 18.66 -1.64 15.06
CA GLY A 47 18.88 -1.70 16.50
C GLY A 47 18.77 -3.14 17.04
N PRO A 48 18.85 -3.32 18.36
CA PRO A 48 18.79 -4.64 19.00
C PRO A 48 17.50 -5.42 18.71
N ALA A 49 16.40 -4.69 18.46
CA ALA A 49 15.10 -5.24 18.10
C ALA A 49 14.95 -5.55 16.59
N GLY A 50 16.01 -5.36 15.80
CA GLY A 50 16.00 -5.52 14.35
C GLY A 50 15.97 -4.20 13.58
N ARG A 51 15.60 -4.28 12.31
CA ARG A 51 15.48 -3.13 11.40
C ARG A 51 14.11 -2.48 11.60
N SER A 52 13.98 -1.17 11.50
CA SER A 52 12.67 -0.50 11.50
C SER A 52 12.78 0.86 10.82
N ALA A 53 11.76 1.28 10.08
CA ALA A 53 11.70 2.61 9.48
C ALA A 53 10.36 3.25 9.82
N PRO A 54 10.32 4.57 10.09
CA PRO A 54 9.06 5.23 10.44
C PRO A 54 7.97 4.91 9.41
N LEU A 55 6.73 4.76 9.86
CA LEU A 55 5.56 4.65 9.01
C LEU A 55 4.99 6.04 8.80
N TYR A 56 4.58 6.31 7.57
CA TYR A 56 3.94 7.55 7.18
C TYR A 56 2.49 7.29 6.86
N VAL A 57 1.62 8.16 7.37
CA VAL A 57 0.21 8.18 7.00
C VAL A 57 -0.08 9.49 6.31
N THR A 58 -0.51 9.38 5.06
CA THR A 58 -0.85 10.52 4.21
C THR A 58 -2.28 10.37 3.70
N ALA A 59 -2.92 11.49 3.41
CA ALA A 59 -4.19 11.53 2.70
C ALA A 59 -4.11 12.57 1.59
N GLU A 60 -4.60 12.24 0.41
CA GLU A 60 -4.77 13.20 -0.67
C GLU A 60 -6.10 13.94 -0.49
N ALA A 61 -6.03 15.27 -0.35
CA ALA A 61 -7.22 16.12 -0.37
C ALA A 61 -7.76 16.25 -1.79
N THR A 62 -9.06 16.54 -1.94
CA THR A 62 -9.73 16.83 -3.22
C THR A 62 -9.05 17.96 -4.03
N SER A 63 -8.25 18.81 -3.37
CA SER A 63 -7.42 19.84 -4.00
C SER A 63 -6.10 19.32 -4.59
N GLY A 64 -5.84 18.01 -4.54
CA GLY A 64 -4.57 17.36 -4.93
C GLY A 64 -3.45 17.54 -3.90
N ARG A 65 -3.71 18.20 -2.76
CA ARG A 65 -2.72 18.36 -1.69
C ARG A 65 -2.62 17.12 -0.82
N THR A 66 -1.42 16.54 -0.73
CA THR A 66 -1.10 15.49 0.24
C THR A 66 -0.92 16.08 1.63
N ILE A 67 -1.69 15.61 2.60
CA ILE A 67 -1.55 15.96 4.02
C ILE A 67 -0.89 14.78 4.73
N ARG A 68 0.28 15.00 5.34
CA ARG A 68 0.96 14.04 6.20
C ARG A 68 0.46 14.19 7.63
N ARG A 69 -0.16 13.14 8.18
CA ARG A 69 -0.76 13.15 9.53
C ARG A 69 0.00 12.34 10.55
N TYR A 70 0.84 11.41 10.10
CA TYR A 70 1.65 10.59 10.99
C TYR A 70 3.06 10.40 10.43
N ASP A 71 4.02 10.48 11.34
CA ASP A 71 5.42 10.13 11.14
C ASP A 71 5.92 9.53 12.44
N GLY A 72 6.10 8.20 12.47
CA GLY A 72 6.53 7.55 13.69
C GLY A 72 6.74 6.05 13.56
N ARG A 73 7.25 5.45 14.64
CA ARG A 73 7.65 4.03 14.69
C ARG A 73 6.63 3.14 15.41
N ASN A 74 5.36 3.52 15.44
CA ASN A 74 4.31 2.72 16.06
C ASN A 74 3.28 2.33 15.00
N ALA A 75 3.32 1.07 14.57
CA ALA A 75 2.40 0.53 13.57
C ALA A 75 0.93 0.57 14.02
N GLY A 76 0.66 0.38 15.31
CA GLY A 76 -0.69 0.54 15.86
C GLY A 76 -1.18 1.97 15.69
N ALA A 77 -0.38 2.95 16.10
CA ALA A 77 -0.71 4.37 15.95
C ALA A 77 -0.83 4.79 14.47
N ALA A 78 0.02 4.27 13.58
CA ALA A 78 -0.11 4.51 12.14
C ALA A 78 -1.45 4.00 11.61
N ALA A 79 -1.86 2.78 11.95
CA ALA A 79 -3.16 2.23 11.56
C ALA A 79 -4.34 3.03 12.13
N ASP A 80 -4.25 3.46 13.40
CA ASP A 80 -5.29 4.25 14.03
C ASP A 80 -5.44 5.62 13.35
N ARG A 81 -4.32 6.28 13.01
CA ARG A 81 -4.33 7.54 12.24
C ARG A 81 -4.86 7.37 10.81
N ALA A 82 -4.56 6.24 10.17
CA ALA A 82 -5.13 5.94 8.85
C ALA A 82 -6.64 5.74 8.94
N ALA A 83 -7.13 5.08 10.00
CA ALA A 83 -8.57 4.90 10.22
C ALA A 83 -9.30 6.22 10.51
N GLU A 84 -8.73 7.09 11.33
CA GLU A 84 -9.25 8.45 11.56
C GLU A 84 -9.34 9.23 10.25
N LEU A 85 -8.27 9.21 9.45
CA LEU A 85 -8.24 9.88 8.15
C LEU A 85 -9.28 9.32 7.16
N ALA A 86 -9.45 8.01 7.11
CA ALA A 86 -10.45 7.38 6.27
C ALA A 86 -11.86 7.83 6.66
N ALA A 87 -12.15 7.89 7.97
CA ALA A 87 -13.45 8.39 8.45
C ALA A 87 -13.66 9.89 8.19
N GLU A 88 -12.61 10.71 8.26
CA GLU A 88 -12.70 12.15 8.01
C GLU A 88 -12.87 12.52 6.52
N ARG A 89 -12.34 11.69 5.61
CA ARG A 89 -12.11 12.07 4.21
C ARG A 89 -12.91 11.29 3.19
N ASP A 90 -13.57 10.21 3.60
CA ASP A 90 -14.37 9.37 2.70
C ASP A 90 -13.58 8.96 1.44
N PRO A 91 -12.38 8.34 1.59
CA PRO A 91 -11.51 8.05 0.47
C PRO A 91 -12.09 6.92 -0.39
N ARG A 92 -11.75 6.92 -1.67
CA ARG A 92 -12.10 5.80 -2.57
C ARG A 92 -11.32 4.53 -2.25
N ALA A 93 -10.09 4.70 -1.76
CA ALA A 93 -9.23 3.60 -1.38
C ALA A 93 -8.27 3.94 -0.23
N VAL A 94 -7.96 2.90 0.54
CA VAL A 94 -6.92 2.89 1.57
C VAL A 94 -5.78 2.02 1.06
N TRP A 95 -4.58 2.56 1.05
CA TRP A 95 -3.39 1.94 0.49
C TRP A 95 -2.41 1.52 1.57
N LEU A 96 -1.97 0.27 1.53
CA LEU A 96 -0.78 -0.21 2.24
C LEU A 96 0.33 -0.41 1.21
N CYS A 97 1.30 0.50 1.18
CA CYS A 97 2.41 0.46 0.23
C CYS A 97 3.60 -0.31 0.80
N GLU A 98 4.42 -0.87 -0.10
CA GLU A 98 5.68 -1.54 0.24
C GLU A 98 5.51 -2.63 1.29
N ARG A 99 4.46 -3.45 1.16
CA ARG A 99 4.14 -4.50 2.13
C ARG A 99 5.32 -5.47 2.35
N GLY A 100 6.06 -5.83 1.30
CA GLY A 100 7.29 -6.62 1.38
C GLY A 100 8.36 -5.96 2.25
N GLN A 101 8.62 -4.66 2.03
CA GLN A 101 9.56 -3.89 2.85
C GLN A 101 9.10 -3.77 4.32
N ILE A 102 7.81 -3.52 4.56
CA ILE A 102 7.26 -3.51 5.92
C ILE A 102 7.48 -4.87 6.57
N ARG A 103 7.21 -5.98 5.87
CA ARG A 103 7.47 -7.33 6.38
C ARG A 103 8.95 -7.56 6.68
N SER A 104 9.84 -7.14 5.79
CA SER A 104 11.28 -7.29 5.90
C SER A 104 11.85 -6.53 7.10
N TRP A 105 11.34 -5.32 7.36
CA TRP A 105 11.87 -4.48 8.43
C TRP A 105 11.12 -4.74 9.75
N TRP A 106 9.80 -4.68 9.73
CA TRP A 106 8.97 -4.76 10.93
C TRP A 106 8.51 -6.17 11.31
N GLY A 107 8.76 -7.16 10.44
CA GLY A 107 8.32 -8.54 10.62
C GLY A 107 6.89 -8.80 10.12
N VAL A 108 6.59 -10.08 9.88
CA VAL A 108 5.29 -10.55 9.34
C VAL A 108 4.11 -10.11 10.20
N GLY A 109 4.23 -10.20 11.52
CA GLY A 109 3.13 -9.87 12.43
C GLY A 109 2.70 -8.40 12.35
N ILE A 110 3.64 -7.47 12.07
CA ILE A 110 3.31 -6.05 11.91
C ILE A 110 2.65 -5.79 10.55
N ALA A 111 3.13 -6.42 9.47
CA ALA A 111 2.46 -6.34 8.17
C ALA A 111 1.01 -6.84 8.27
N ASP A 112 0.79 -8.01 8.86
CA ASP A 112 -0.55 -8.59 9.02
C ASP A 112 -1.45 -7.77 9.96
N LEU A 113 -0.87 -7.09 10.97
CA LEU A 113 -1.59 -6.17 11.84
C LEU A 113 -2.10 -4.96 11.05
N LEU A 114 -1.21 -4.33 10.27
CA LEU A 114 -1.54 -3.18 9.43
C LEU A 114 -2.64 -3.55 8.43
N GLU A 115 -2.48 -4.66 7.70
CA GLU A 115 -3.49 -5.14 6.75
C GLU A 115 -4.86 -5.32 7.39
N ARG A 116 -4.94 -6.03 8.52
CA ARG A 116 -6.23 -6.29 9.19
C ARG A 116 -6.90 -5.01 9.69
N ARG A 117 -6.12 -4.07 10.24
CA ARG A 117 -6.65 -2.80 10.72
C ARG A 117 -7.08 -1.89 9.57
N LEU A 118 -6.29 -1.81 8.51
CA LEU A 118 -6.62 -1.03 7.32
C LEU A 118 -7.82 -1.62 6.57
N ALA A 119 -7.94 -2.96 6.49
CA ALA A 119 -9.14 -3.60 5.95
C ALA A 119 -10.39 -3.21 6.73
N THR A 120 -10.29 -3.18 8.06
CA THR A 120 -11.40 -2.76 8.93
C THR A 120 -11.74 -1.28 8.73
N ALA A 121 -10.74 -0.42 8.59
CA ALA A 121 -10.93 1.01 8.33
C ALA A 121 -11.57 1.25 6.95
N ALA A 122 -11.05 0.61 5.91
CA ALA A 122 -11.55 0.71 4.54
C ALA A 122 -13.03 0.31 4.48
N ARG A 123 -13.39 -0.85 5.07
CA ARG A 123 -14.80 -1.29 5.14
C ARG A 123 -15.72 -0.30 5.84
N ARG A 124 -15.25 0.35 6.92
CA ARG A 124 -16.07 1.35 7.64
C ARG A 124 -16.29 2.62 6.85
N ALA A 125 -15.36 2.97 5.96
CA ALA A 125 -15.43 4.11 5.07
C ALA A 125 -16.00 3.75 3.69
N ASP A 126 -16.55 2.55 3.51
CA ASP A 126 -16.98 2.01 2.21
C ASP A 126 -15.92 2.16 1.10
N ALA A 127 -14.65 2.07 1.49
CA ALA A 127 -13.48 2.23 0.64
C ALA A 127 -12.85 0.87 0.30
N ARG A 128 -12.14 0.81 -0.82
CA ARG A 128 -11.35 -0.38 -1.19
C ARG A 128 -10.02 -0.39 -0.44
N LEU A 129 -9.63 -1.55 0.12
CA LEU A 129 -8.25 -1.77 0.56
C LEU A 129 -7.39 -2.18 -0.63
N VAL A 130 -6.29 -1.48 -0.87
CA VAL A 130 -5.27 -1.86 -1.84
C VAL A 130 -3.95 -2.08 -1.11
N VAL A 131 -3.41 -3.29 -1.22
CA VAL A 131 -2.10 -3.63 -0.70
C VAL A 131 -1.15 -3.70 -1.88
N TRP A 132 -0.05 -2.96 -1.84
CA TRP A 132 0.98 -3.02 -2.85
C TRP A 132 2.30 -3.56 -2.29
N THR A 133 2.98 -4.38 -3.07
CA THR A 133 4.32 -4.90 -2.79
C THR A 133 5.16 -4.91 -4.05
N ASP A 134 6.45 -4.60 -3.92
CA ASP A 134 7.43 -4.85 -4.98
C ASP A 134 7.52 -6.36 -5.28
N ASP A 135 7.67 -6.68 -6.56
CA ASP A 135 7.83 -8.04 -7.08
C ASP A 135 9.28 -8.54 -6.90
N GLY A 136 10.23 -7.62 -6.68
CA GLY A 136 11.65 -7.92 -6.44
C GLY A 136 11.96 -8.69 -5.15
N ASP A 137 10.97 -8.94 -4.29
CA ASP A 137 11.13 -9.67 -3.02
C ASP A 137 11.09 -11.21 -3.22
N GLU A 138 10.79 -11.71 -4.43
CA GLU A 138 10.89 -13.13 -4.82
C GLU A 138 11.96 -13.31 -5.92
N SER A 139 13.21 -13.53 -5.49
CA SER A 139 14.37 -14.04 -6.27
C SER A 139 15.20 -13.05 -7.12
N VAL A 140 16.49 -12.96 -6.77
CA VAL A 140 17.57 -12.49 -7.63
C VAL A 140 17.83 -13.50 -8.76
N ALA A 141 17.33 -13.21 -9.96
CA ALA A 141 17.90 -13.47 -11.29
C ALA A 141 16.87 -12.94 -12.32
N ALA A 142 17.15 -12.10 -13.31
CA ALA A 142 18.40 -11.64 -13.90
C ALA A 142 18.09 -10.44 -14.84
N VAL A 143 19.19 -9.84 -15.31
CA VAL A 143 19.39 -9.00 -16.51
C VAL A 143 18.81 -7.59 -16.56
N GLU A 144 19.76 -6.65 -16.66
CA GLU A 144 19.64 -5.34 -17.27
C GLU A 144 19.13 -5.48 -18.71
N ASP A 145 18.07 -4.77 -19.05
CA ASP A 145 17.90 -4.18 -20.38
C ASP A 145 17.09 -2.89 -20.24
N ASP A 146 17.69 -1.80 -20.74
CA ASP A 146 17.21 -0.42 -20.73
C ASP A 146 16.16 -0.26 -21.84
N GLU A 147 15.00 -0.89 -21.65
CA GLU A 147 13.79 -0.64 -22.40
C GLU A 147 12.77 -0.06 -21.41
N ALA A 148 12.03 0.99 -21.80
CA ALA A 148 11.00 1.57 -20.94
C ALA A 148 9.96 0.50 -20.62
N VAL A 149 10.14 -0.18 -19.49
CA VAL A 149 9.29 -1.27 -19.05
C VAL A 149 7.93 -0.66 -18.77
N GLU A 150 6.96 -0.93 -19.64
CA GLU A 150 5.56 -0.66 -19.33
C GLU A 150 5.27 -1.25 -17.95
N ASP A 151 4.72 -0.46 -17.02
CA ASP A 151 4.49 -0.89 -15.64
C ASP A 151 3.62 -2.16 -15.62
N ARG A 152 4.20 -3.29 -15.19
CA ARG A 152 3.52 -4.60 -15.13
C ARG A 152 3.05 -4.90 -13.72
N TYR A 153 1.79 -5.34 -13.61
CA TYR A 153 1.18 -5.69 -12.32
C TYR A 153 0.52 -7.06 -12.31
N ASP A 154 0.71 -7.80 -11.21
CA ASP A 154 -0.10 -8.99 -10.86
C ASP A 154 -1.09 -8.62 -9.75
N VAL A 155 -2.34 -9.08 -9.87
CA VAL A 155 -3.43 -8.71 -8.94
C VAL A 155 -4.15 -9.93 -8.42
N VAL A 156 -4.17 -10.05 -7.08
CA VAL A 156 -5.00 -11.02 -6.37
C VAL A 156 -6.14 -10.27 -5.71
N VAL A 157 -7.36 -10.62 -6.11
CA VAL A 157 -8.58 -9.98 -5.62
C VAL A 157 -9.17 -10.83 -4.48
N GLY A 158 -9.39 -10.20 -3.33
CA GLY A 158 -10.05 -10.83 -2.18
C GLY A 158 -11.58 -10.68 -2.25
N PRO A 159 -12.34 -11.61 -1.65
CA PRO A 159 -13.78 -11.45 -1.47
C PRO A 159 -14.13 -10.30 -0.53
#